data_AF-A0A2D7F8H2-F1
#
_entry.id   AF-A0A2D7F8H2-F1
#
_cell.length_a   1.000
_cell.length_b   1.000
_cell.length_c   1.000
_cell.angle_alpha   90.00
_cell.angle_beta   90.00
_cell.angle_gamma   90.00
#
_symmetry.space_group_name_H-M   'P 1'
#
loop_
_entity.id
_entity.type
_entity.pdbx_description
1 polymer ?
#
loop_
_entity_poly.entity_id
_entity_poly.type
_entity_poly.pdbx_seq_one_letter_code
_entity_poly.pdbx_strand_id
1 'polypeptide(L)'
;MVIWSIIGLAVLSTAIAYIVFFHILKVSGPTNAMLVTLLIPVSAILLGTLLLNETLLPQHFIGAAIIGSALLIFDGRLLGLFRASKSV
;
A
#
# COMPACT_ATOMS: atom_id res chain seq x y z
N MET A 1 -31.43 -5.69 3.59
CA MET A 1 -30.05 -5.68 4.15
C MET A 1 -28.98 -5.61 3.06
N VAL A 2 -29.05 -6.45 2.02
CA VAL A 2 -28.04 -6.49 0.93
C VAL A 2 -27.84 -5.14 0.21
N ILE A 3 -28.92 -4.37 -0.01
CA ILE A 3 -28.85 -3.07 -0.70
C ILE A 3 -27.92 -2.10 0.03
N TRP A 4 -27.99 -2.03 1.37
CA TRP A 4 -27.11 -1.17 2.16
C TRP A 4 -25.65 -1.62 2.12
N SER A 5 -25.39 -2.93 2.10
CA SER A 5 -24.04 -3.48 1.94
C SER A 5 -23.44 -3.13 0.58
N ILE A 6 -24.23 -3.22 -0.51
CA ILE A 6 -23.79 -2.85 -1.85
C ILE A 6 -23.49 -1.35 -1.93
N ILE A 7 -24.37 -0.50 -1.39
CA ILE A 7 -24.15 0.95 -1.35
C ILE A 7 -22.90 1.28 -0.55
N GLY A 8 -22.71 0.66 0.62
CA GLY A 8 -21.53 0.84 1.45
C GLY A 8 -20.24 0.48 0.69
N LEU A 9 -20.21 -0.69 0.04
CA LEU A 9 -19.06 -1.14 -0.74
C LEU A 9 -18.79 -0.19 -1.93
N ALA A 10 -19.81 0.16 -2.70
CA ALA A 10 -19.68 1.01 -3.88
C ALA A 10 -19.21 2.43 -3.53
N VAL A 11 -19.73 3.01 -2.45
CA VAL A 11 -19.38 4.38 -2.06
C VAL A 11 -18.02 4.42 -1.35
N LEU A 12 -17.86 3.64 -0.28
CA LEU A 12 -16.67 3.71 0.58
C LEU A 12 -15.44 3.07 -0.07
N SER A 13 -15.58 1.84 -0.58
CA SER A 13 -14.44 1.09 -1.11
C SER A 13 -14.07 1.47 -2.54
N THR A 14 -15.00 2.05 -3.30
CA THR A 14 -14.79 2.31 -4.74
C THR A 14 -14.82 3.80 -5.07
N ALA A 15 -15.96 4.49 -4.88
CA ALA A 15 -16.10 5.88 -5.31
C ALA A 15 -15.11 6.82 -4.58
N ILE A 16 -15.05 6.74 -3.25
CA ILE A 16 -14.14 7.56 -2.44
C ILE A 16 -12.68 7.19 -2.73
N ALA A 17 -12.36 5.89 -2.81
CA ALA A 17 -11.02 5.42 -3.13
C ALA A 17 -10.54 5.96 -4.49
N TYR A 18 -11.40 5.98 -5.52
CA TYR A 18 -11.03 6.52 -6.82
C TYR A 18 -10.82 8.03 -6.81
N ILE A 19 -11.62 8.79 -6.05
CA ILE A 19 -11.40 10.24 -5.91
C ILE A 19 -10.00 10.50 -5.33
N VAL A 20 -9.61 9.76 -4.29
CA VAL A 20 -8.28 9.86 -3.69
C VAL A 20 -7.21 9.42 -4.68
N PHE A 21 -7.40 8.31 -5.41
CA PHE A 21 -6.47 7.83 -6.42
C PHE A 21 -6.21 8.88 -7.52
N PHE A 22 -7.26 9.47 -8.09
CA PHE A 22 -7.11 10.52 -9.09
C PHE A 22 -6.51 11.81 -8.52
N HIS A 23 -6.74 12.10 -7.24
CA HIS A 23 -6.09 13.21 -6.57
C HIS A 23 -4.57 12.96 -6.42
N ILE A 24 -4.17 11.79 -5.94
CA ILE A 24 -2.75 11.39 -5.84
C ILE A 24 -2.09 11.44 -7.21
N LEU A 25 -2.77 10.95 -8.25
CA LEU A 25 -2.27 10.99 -9.62
C LEU A 25 -2.02 12.43 -10.10
N LYS A 26 -2.90 13.37 -9.76
CA LYS A 26 -2.75 14.79 -10.09
C LYS A 26 -1.63 15.48 -9.32
N VAL A 27 -1.47 15.18 -8.03
CA VAL A 27 -0.53 15.89 -7.13
C VAL A 27 0.89 15.32 -7.19
N SER A 28 1.02 14.00 -7.22
CA SER A 28 2.31 13.31 -7.05
C SER A 28 2.84 12.69 -8.36
N GLY A 29 2.05 12.75 -9.45
CA GLY A 29 2.40 12.15 -10.73
C GLY A 29 2.28 10.62 -10.77
N PRO A 30 2.43 10.01 -11.96
CA PRO A 30 2.16 8.59 -12.17
C PRO A 30 3.10 7.66 -11.37
N THR A 31 4.36 8.06 -11.14
CA THR A 31 5.34 7.23 -10.42
C THR A 31 4.90 6.95 -8.97
N ASN A 32 4.46 7.97 -8.25
CA ASN A 32 3.99 7.82 -6.87
C ASN A 32 2.63 7.11 -6.80
N ALA A 33 1.78 7.27 -7.81
CA ALA A 33 0.54 6.51 -7.89
C ALA A 33 0.78 5.00 -8.06
N MET A 34 1.84 4.59 -8.77
CA MET A 34 2.21 3.18 -8.90
C MET A 34 2.69 2.55 -7.59
N LEU A 35 3.32 3.34 -6.71
CA LEU A 35 3.72 2.88 -5.37
C LEU A 35 2.51 2.41 -4.55
N VAL A 36 1.36 3.10 -4.67
CA VAL A 36 0.13 2.70 -3.98
C VAL A 36 -0.29 1.28 -4.37
N THR A 37 -0.21 0.92 -5.65
CA THR A 37 -0.54 -0.43 -6.13
C THR A 37 0.44 -1.47 -5.58
N LEU A 38 1.73 -1.15 -5.50
CA LEU A 38 2.74 -2.02 -4.89
C LEU A 38 2.53 -2.15 -3.37
N LEU A 39 1.95 -1.15 -2.73
CA LEU A 39 1.66 -1.15 -1.30
C LEU A 39 0.50 -2.09 -0.95
N ILE A 40 -0.51 -2.24 -1.83
CA ILE A 40 -1.70 -3.10 -1.63
C ILE A 40 -1.35 -4.46 -1.00
N PRO A 41 -0.51 -5.32 -1.61
CA PRO A 41 -0.19 -6.65 -1.07
C PRO A 41 0.50 -6.60 0.30
N VAL A 42 1.40 -5.63 0.54
CA VAL A 42 2.08 -5.46 1.83
C VAL A 42 1.08 -5.09 2.92
N SER A 43 0.21 -4.12 2.65
CA SER A 43 -0.86 -3.73 3.57
C SER A 43 -1.89 -4.85 3.80
N ALA A 44 -2.23 -5.63 2.78
CA ALA A 44 -3.16 -6.74 2.90
C ALA A 44 -2.62 -7.83 3.84
N ILE A 45 -1.35 -8.20 3.71
CA ILE A 45 -0.69 -9.20 4.56
C ILE A 45 -0.56 -8.69 6.02
N LEU A 46 -0.20 -7.42 6.20
CA LEU A 46 -0.14 -6.78 7.52
C LEU A 46 -1.51 -6.75 8.22
N LEU A 47 -2.56 -6.35 7.50
CA LEU A 47 -3.90 -6.30 8.06
C LEU A 47 -4.48 -7.71 8.27
N GLY A 48 -4.22 -8.66 7.36
CA GLY A 48 -4.64 -10.06 7.50
C GLY A 48 -4.04 -10.74 8.72
N THR A 49 -2.75 -10.51 8.98
CA THR A 49 -2.11 -11.00 10.21
C THR A 49 -2.61 -10.32 11.47
N LEU A 50 -2.72 -8.99 11.47
CA LEU A 50 -3.02 -8.23 12.68
C LEU A 50 -4.50 -8.28 13.06
N LEU A 51 -5.41 -8.22 12.08
CA LEU A 51 -6.86 -8.13 12.31
C LEU A 51 -7.55 -9.49 12.20
N LEU A 52 -7.14 -10.32 11.23
CA LEU A 52 -7.77 -11.62 10.96
C LEU A 52 -7.04 -12.79 11.65
N ASN A 53 -5.88 -12.56 12.27
CA ASN A 53 -5.03 -13.62 12.85
C ASN A 53 -4.72 -14.75 11.87
N GLU A 54 -4.57 -14.43 10.57
CA GLU A 54 -4.25 -15.44 9.56
C GLU A 54 -2.84 -16.00 9.78
N THR A 55 -2.74 -17.33 9.80
CA THR A 55 -1.47 -18.04 9.82
C THR A 55 -0.80 -17.94 8.45
N LEU A 56 0.12 -16.99 8.31
CA LEU A 56 0.87 -16.84 7.08
C LEU A 56 1.86 -17.99 6.87
N LEU A 57 1.82 -18.58 5.68
CA LEU A 57 2.86 -19.49 5.23
C LEU A 57 4.16 -18.70 4.98
N PRO A 58 5.33 -19.36 5.07
CA PRO A 58 6.63 -18.74 4.79
C PRO A 58 6.70 -18.03 3.43
N GLN A 59 5.94 -18.52 2.45
CA GLN A 59 5.87 -17.93 1.10
C GLN A 59 5.28 -16.51 1.11
N HIS A 60 4.32 -16.22 1.98
CA HIS A 60 3.74 -14.87 2.11
C HIS A 60 4.74 -13.88 2.69
N PHE A 61 5.58 -14.31 3.63
CA PHE A 61 6.66 -13.48 4.17
C PHE A 61 7.72 -13.17 3.11
N ILE A 62 8.10 -14.16 2.30
CA ILE A 62 9.06 -13.95 1.20
C ILE A 62 8.47 -12.98 0.17
N GLY A 63 7.22 -13.18 -0.24
CA GLY A 63 6.54 -12.27 -1.16
C GLY A 63 6.42 -10.85 -0.61
N ALA A 64 6.04 -10.70 0.67
CA ALA A 64 5.95 -9.41 1.35
C ALA A 64 7.33 -8.72 1.44
N ALA A 65 8.40 -9.46 1.72
CA ALA A 65 9.76 -8.93 1.78
C ALA A 65 10.23 -8.44 0.40
N ILE A 66 9.96 -9.19 -0.67
CA ILE A 66 10.30 -8.81 -2.04
C ILE A 66 9.55 -7.52 -2.43
N ILE A 67 8.23 -7.47 -2.23
CA ILE A 67 7.43 -6.30 -2.60
C ILE A 67 7.79 -5.08 -1.73
N GLY A 68 8.00 -5.29 -0.43
CA GLY A 68 8.47 -4.25 0.49
C GLY A 68 9.83 -3.69 0.10
N SER A 69 10.76 -4.52 -0.35
CA SER A 69 12.06 -4.06 -0.85
C SER A 69 11.93 -3.22 -2.12
N ALA A 70 11.06 -3.61 -3.06
CA ALA A 70 10.78 -2.84 -4.26
C ALA A 70 10.19 -1.46 -3.93
N LEU A 71 9.22 -1.41 -3.01
CA LEU A 71 8.65 -0.16 -2.50
C LEU A 71 9.72 0.76 -1.90
N LEU A 72 10.60 0.23 -1.04
CA LEU A 72 11.67 1.00 -0.40
C LEU A 72 12.64 1.61 -1.42
N ILE A 73 12.90 0.91 -2.53
CA ILE A 73 13.76 1.39 -3.61
C ILE A 73 13.03 2.46 -4.43
N PHE A 74 11.77 2.21 -4.83
CA PHE A 74 10.99 3.14 -5.66
C PHE A 74 10.57 4.43 -4.92
N ASP A 75 10.29 4.36 -3.63
CA ASP A 75 9.91 5.52 -2.80
C ASP A 75 11.13 6.42 -2.48
N GLY A 76 12.36 5.97 -2.77
CA GLY A 76 13.59 6.74 -2.56
C GLY A 76 13.94 7.02 -1.09
N ARG A 77 13.10 6.62 -0.12
CA ARG A 77 13.34 6.79 1.33
C ARG A 77 14.63 6.12 1.81
N LEU A 78 15.08 5.05 1.15
CA LEU A 78 16.40 4.46 1.42
C LEU A 78 17.54 5.47 1.19
N LEU A 79 17.46 6.34 0.19
CA LEU A 79 18.47 7.38 -0.05
C LEU A 79 18.44 8.49 1.01
N GLY A 80 17.29 8.71 1.67
CA GLY A 80 17.16 9.64 2.80
C GLY A 80 17.81 9.13 4.09
N LEU A 81 17.65 7.83 4.40
CA LEU A 81 18.30 7.20 5.55
C LEU A 81 19.83 7.13 5.40
N PHE A 82 20.34 6.89 4.19
CA PHE A 82 21.79 6.97 3.91
C PHE A 82 22.33 8.41 3.91
N ARG A 83 21.51 9.44 3.69
CA ARG A 83 21.90 10.87 3.82
C ARG A 83 21.87 11.39 5.26
N ALA A 84 21.07 10.80 6.14
CA ALA A 84 21.03 11.18 7.56
C ALA A 84 22.31 10.77 8.33
N SER A 85 23.06 9.78 7.84
CA SER A 85 24.38 9.38 8.38
C SER A 85 25.56 10.16 7.77
N LYS A 86 25.29 11.31 7.13
CA LYS A 86 26.34 12.20 6.57
C LYS A 86 26.08 13.67 6.84
N SER A 87 25.33 13.98 7.90
CA SER A 87 25.37 15.28 8.58
C SER A 87 26.30 15.11 9.77
N VAL A 88 27.48 15.72 9.63
CA VAL A 88 28.54 16.00 10.62
C VAL A 88 28.09 15.96 12.07
#